data_AF-A0A0F4TRM3-F1
#
_entry.id   AF-A0A0F4TRM3-F1
#
_cell.length_a   1.000
_cell.length_b   1.000
_cell.length_c   1.000
_cell.angle_alpha   90.00
_cell.angle_beta   90.00
_cell.angle_gamma   90.00
#
_symmetry.space_group_name_H-M   'P 1'
#
loop_
_entity.id
_entity.type
_entity.pdbx_description
1 polymer ?
#
loop_
_entity_poly.entity_id
_entity_poly.type
_entity_poly.pdbx_seq_one_letter_code
_entity_poly.pdbx_strand_id
1 'polypeptide(L)'
;MANQKELAQHLDLTDRQVRYLLADGILPTSRGNGGLNLQHCRVAYIRYLRGLNSSQVKAEAGELDEDGIDPLVEYHLMIEKVRLTTAQAVAQEKKNEVMEQQLIPVEVATFVLSKVASHIASVLETIPQKLRRKHPEMDPRHFESLEREIAVARNLAAGVDEKVPEFLDEYFEKYV
;
A
#
# COMPACT_ATOMS: atom_id res chain seq x y z
N MET A 1 17.49 -48.18 -12.78
CA MET A 1 17.01 -47.07 -13.63
C MET A 1 15.55 -46.88 -13.33
N ALA A 2 15.09 -45.64 -13.16
CA ALA A 2 13.80 -45.38 -12.55
C ALA A 2 12.65 -45.45 -13.56
N ASN A 3 11.50 -45.94 -13.14
CA ASN A 3 10.25 -45.75 -13.89
C ASN A 3 9.58 -44.41 -13.53
N GLN A 4 8.49 -44.05 -14.22
CA GLN A 4 7.78 -42.78 -13.96
C GLN A 4 7.25 -42.67 -12.53
N LYS A 5 6.81 -43.78 -11.93
CA LYS A 5 6.27 -43.82 -10.56
C LYS A 5 7.36 -43.58 -9.51
N GLU A 6 8.54 -44.15 -9.72
CA GLU A 6 9.72 -43.93 -8.87
C GLU A 6 10.24 -42.50 -9.02
N LEU A 7 10.17 -41.92 -10.22
CA LEU A 7 10.50 -40.51 -10.43
C LEU A 7 9.49 -39.58 -9.75
N ALA A 8 8.20 -39.89 -9.83
CA ALA A 8 7.13 -39.16 -9.18
C ALA A 8 7.34 -39.11 -7.66
N GLN A 9 7.59 -40.27 -7.04
CA GLN A 9 7.95 -40.35 -5.63
C GLN A 9 9.22 -39.57 -5.29
N HIS A 10 10.24 -39.60 -6.16
CA HIS A 10 11.50 -38.90 -5.91
C HIS A 10 11.38 -37.38 -5.96
N LEU A 11 10.50 -36.85 -6.82
CA LEU A 11 10.28 -35.41 -6.98
C LEU A 11 9.11 -34.90 -6.14
N ASP A 12 8.45 -35.77 -5.37
CA ASP A 12 7.22 -35.48 -4.63
C ASP A 12 6.10 -34.92 -5.54
N LEU A 13 5.90 -35.59 -6.68
CA LEU A 13 4.90 -35.26 -7.70
C LEU A 13 3.95 -36.43 -7.92
N THR A 14 2.82 -36.15 -8.56
CA THR A 14 1.93 -37.20 -9.06
C THR A 14 2.48 -37.82 -10.36
N ASP A 15 2.18 -39.10 -10.60
CA ASP A 15 2.52 -39.78 -11.87
C ASP A 15 2.00 -39.00 -13.10
N ARG A 16 0.86 -38.30 -12.94
CA ARG A 16 0.26 -37.45 -13.98
C ARG A 16 1.14 -36.23 -14.28
N GLN A 17 1.58 -35.50 -13.25
CA GLN A 17 2.48 -34.35 -13.41
C GLN A 17 3.82 -34.74 -14.05
N VAL A 18 4.38 -35.91 -13.69
CA VAL A 18 5.61 -36.41 -14.33
C VAL A 18 5.41 -36.62 -15.83
N ARG A 19 4.25 -37.11 -16.27
CA ARG A 19 3.96 -37.27 -17.71
C ARG A 19 3.86 -35.92 -18.42
N TYR A 20 3.19 -34.93 -17.83
CA TYR A 20 3.10 -33.59 -18.40
C TYR A 20 4.47 -32.95 -18.55
N LEU A 21 5.28 -32.97 -17.48
CA LEU A 21 6.63 -32.40 -17.53
C LEU A 21 7.55 -33.10 -18.55
N LEU A 22 7.35 -34.40 -18.81
CA LEU A 22 8.05 -35.13 -19.87
C LEU A 22 7.55 -34.74 -21.27
N ALA A 23 6.24 -34.52 -21.44
CA ALA A 23 5.63 -34.10 -22.70
C ALA A 23 6.05 -32.67 -23.09
N ASP A 24 6.09 -31.77 -22.11
CA ASP A 24 6.48 -30.37 -22.26
C ASP A 24 8.00 -30.19 -22.43
N GLY A 25 8.77 -31.28 -22.45
CA GLY A 25 10.23 -31.26 -22.59
C GLY A 25 10.98 -30.67 -21.40
N ILE A 26 10.28 -30.38 -20.28
CA ILE A 26 10.88 -29.88 -19.04
C ILE A 26 11.72 -30.97 -18.38
N LEU A 27 11.19 -32.20 -18.30
CA LEU A 27 11.93 -33.36 -17.83
C LEU A 27 12.59 -34.10 -19.01
N PRO A 28 13.83 -34.56 -18.84
CA PRO A 28 14.53 -35.31 -19.87
C PRO A 28 13.94 -36.72 -20.02
N THR A 29 13.71 -37.13 -21.25
CA THR A 29 13.19 -38.47 -21.59
C THR A 29 14.24 -39.57 -21.41
N SER A 30 13.76 -40.82 -21.33
CA SER A 30 14.63 -42.01 -21.29
C SER A 30 15.48 -42.09 -22.55
N ARG A 31 16.81 -42.27 -22.39
CA ARG A 31 17.69 -42.58 -23.51
C ARG A 31 17.65 -44.10 -23.78
N GLY A 32 16.75 -44.52 -24.66
CA GLY A 32 16.59 -45.92 -25.06
C GLY A 32 16.06 -46.81 -23.94
N ASN A 33 16.56 -48.06 -23.85
CA ASN A 33 16.11 -49.07 -22.88
C ASN A 33 16.58 -48.81 -21.43
N GLY A 34 17.13 -47.63 -21.16
CA GLY A 34 17.76 -47.29 -19.89
C GLY A 34 16.89 -46.57 -18.86
N GLY A 35 15.57 -46.50 -19.03
CA GLY A 35 14.67 -45.83 -18.07
C GLY A 35 15.05 -44.37 -17.75
N LEU A 36 14.42 -43.79 -16.73
CA LEU A 36 14.62 -42.38 -16.37
C LEU A 36 15.82 -42.22 -15.42
N ASN A 37 16.65 -41.21 -15.70
CA ASN A 37 17.78 -40.85 -14.85
C ASN A 37 17.32 -39.83 -13.79
N LEU A 38 17.15 -40.29 -12.55
CA LEU A 38 16.66 -39.50 -11.42
C LEU A 38 17.47 -38.20 -11.20
N GLN A 39 18.80 -38.29 -11.24
CA GLN A 39 19.67 -37.13 -11.02
C GLN A 39 19.44 -36.06 -12.10
N HIS A 40 19.34 -36.50 -13.35
CA HIS A 40 19.15 -35.59 -14.48
C HIS A 40 17.77 -34.93 -14.44
N CYS A 41 16.72 -35.72 -14.14
CA CYS A 41 15.36 -35.24 -13.96
C CYS A 41 15.26 -34.24 -12.80
N ARG A 42 15.91 -34.52 -11.66
CA ARG A 42 15.93 -33.63 -10.51
C ARG A 42 16.57 -32.28 -10.82
N VAL A 43 17.71 -32.26 -11.50
CA VAL A 43 18.37 -31.00 -11.88
C VAL A 43 17.53 -30.20 -12.88
N ALA A 44 16.88 -30.86 -13.83
CA ALA A 44 15.99 -30.22 -14.79
C ALA A 44 14.78 -29.58 -14.08
N TYR A 45 14.13 -30.30 -13.16
CA TYR A 45 13.00 -29.80 -12.40
C TYR A 45 13.36 -28.61 -11.50
N ILE A 46 14.52 -28.66 -10.81
CA ILE A 46 15.00 -27.52 -10.01
C ILE A 46 15.25 -26.28 -10.87
N ARG A 47 15.79 -26.44 -12.09
CA ARG A 47 15.98 -25.32 -13.02
C ARG A 47 14.66 -24.72 -13.47
N TYR A 48 13.66 -25.56 -13.75
CA TYR A 48 12.31 -25.13 -14.08
C TYR A 48 11.69 -24.30 -12.95
N LEU A 49 11.71 -24.81 -11.71
CA LEU A 49 11.21 -24.08 -10.54
C LEU A 49 11.91 -22.73 -10.32
N ARG A 50 13.23 -22.67 -10.51
CA ARG A 50 13.99 -21.42 -10.43
C ARG A 50 13.59 -20.43 -11.52
N GLY A 51 13.37 -20.92 -12.74
CA GLY A 51 12.96 -20.11 -13.88
C GLY A 51 11.56 -19.50 -13.73
N LEU A 52 10.64 -20.20 -13.07
CA LEU A 52 9.32 -19.68 -12.69
C LEU A 52 9.45 -18.51 -11.71
N ASN A 53 10.28 -18.67 -10.68
CA ASN A 53 10.50 -17.62 -9.67
C ASN A 53 11.23 -16.39 -10.22
N SER A 54 12.11 -16.56 -11.21
CA SER A 54 12.82 -15.43 -11.84
C SER A 54 12.08 -14.84 -13.04
N SER A 55 10.87 -15.33 -13.36
CA SER A 55 10.08 -14.99 -14.56
C SER A 55 10.85 -15.15 -15.89
N GLN A 56 11.94 -15.91 -15.90
CA GLN A 56 12.77 -16.17 -17.08
C GLN A 56 12.23 -17.34 -17.91
N VAL A 57 11.51 -18.24 -17.26
CA VAL A 57 10.71 -19.28 -17.90
C VAL A 57 9.27 -18.80 -17.81
N LYS A 58 8.65 -18.49 -18.94
CA LYS A 58 7.19 -18.51 -18.98
C LYS A 58 6.82 -19.95 -18.65
N ALA A 59 6.08 -20.17 -17.57
CA ALA A 59 5.16 -21.31 -17.61
C ALA A 59 4.36 -21.07 -18.89
N GLU A 60 4.66 -21.81 -19.96
CA GLU A 60 3.63 -21.99 -20.97
C GLU A 60 2.44 -22.46 -20.17
N ALA A 61 1.35 -21.69 -20.23
CA ALA A 61 0.12 -22.01 -19.55
C ALA A 61 -0.11 -23.49 -19.86
N GLY A 62 0.15 -24.36 -18.88
CA GLY A 62 -0.01 -25.78 -19.09
C GLY A 62 -1.41 -25.90 -19.63
N GLU A 63 -1.53 -26.50 -20.82
CA GLU A 63 -2.82 -26.64 -21.49
C GLU A 63 -3.81 -27.04 -20.39
N LEU A 64 -4.83 -26.20 -20.21
CA LEU A 64 -5.83 -26.39 -19.20
C LEU A 64 -6.20 -27.88 -19.25
N ASP A 65 -6.22 -28.57 -18.11
CA ASP A 65 -6.73 -29.96 -18.07
C ASP A 65 -8.10 -30.01 -18.80
N GLU A 66 -8.60 -31.18 -19.22
CA GLU A 66 -9.91 -31.30 -19.91
C GLU A 66 -11.08 -30.53 -19.22
N ASP A 67 -10.92 -30.15 -17.95
CA ASP A 67 -11.82 -29.34 -17.12
C ASP A 67 -11.47 -27.83 -16.96
N GLY A 68 -10.43 -27.30 -17.60
CA GLY A 68 -10.17 -25.85 -17.60
C GLY A 68 -9.32 -25.30 -16.44
N ILE A 69 -8.58 -26.14 -15.70
CA ILE A 69 -7.95 -25.73 -14.41
C ILE A 69 -6.42 -25.67 -14.53
N ASP A 70 -5.83 -24.51 -14.23
CA ASP A 70 -4.38 -24.30 -14.19
C ASP A 70 -3.74 -25.06 -12.99
N PRO A 71 -2.76 -25.96 -13.23
CA PRO A 71 -2.10 -26.75 -12.17
C PRO A 71 -1.35 -25.92 -11.10
N LEU A 72 -1.03 -24.66 -11.38
CA LEU A 72 -0.30 -23.75 -10.49
C LEU A 72 -1.22 -22.70 -9.83
N VAL A 73 -2.54 -22.80 -9.99
CA VAL A 73 -3.51 -21.86 -9.40
C VAL A 73 -3.29 -21.67 -7.91
N GLU A 74 -3.06 -22.74 -7.16
CA GLU A 74 -2.82 -22.64 -5.71
C GLU A 74 -1.55 -21.84 -5.38
N TYR A 75 -0.47 -22.03 -6.15
CA TYR A 75 0.78 -21.30 -5.96
C TYR A 75 0.62 -19.81 -6.28
N HIS A 76 -0.04 -19.48 -7.40
CA HIS A 76 -0.34 -18.10 -7.76
C HIS A 76 -1.25 -17.43 -6.73
N LEU A 77 -2.27 -18.13 -6.23
CA LEU A 77 -3.12 -17.65 -5.14
C LEU A 77 -2.31 -17.44 -3.85
N MET A 78 -1.32 -18.27 -3.57
CA MET A 78 -0.46 -18.11 -2.38
C MET A 78 0.39 -16.85 -2.47
N ILE A 79 0.99 -16.56 -3.64
CA ILE A 79 1.75 -15.33 -3.87
C ILE A 79 0.87 -14.10 -3.67
N GLU A 80 -0.32 -14.09 -4.28
CA GLU A 80 -1.25 -12.96 -4.16
C GLU A 80 -1.75 -12.79 -2.71
N LYS A 81 -1.98 -13.90 -1.99
CA LYS A 81 -2.27 -13.84 -0.54
C LYS A 81 -1.12 -13.21 0.24
N VAL A 82 0.13 -13.60 -0.02
CA VAL A 82 1.30 -13.00 0.67
C VAL A 82 1.42 -11.51 0.37
N ARG A 83 1.18 -11.09 -0.88
CA ARG A 83 1.16 -9.67 -1.24
C ARG A 83 0.07 -8.91 -0.49
N LEU A 84 -1.14 -9.47 -0.48
CA LEU A 84 -2.28 -8.88 0.23
C LEU A 84 -2.03 -8.77 1.73
N THR A 85 -1.54 -9.83 2.38
CA THR A 85 -1.25 -9.83 3.82
C THR A 85 -0.13 -8.86 4.16
N THR A 86 0.89 -8.73 3.31
CA THR A 86 1.96 -7.74 3.48
C THR A 86 1.41 -6.32 3.38
N ALA A 87 0.59 -6.03 2.37
CA ALA A 87 -0.05 -4.72 2.22
C ALA A 87 -0.98 -4.39 3.39
N GLN A 88 -1.73 -5.38 3.88
CA GLN A 88 -2.58 -5.25 5.06
C GLN A 88 -1.76 -4.97 6.33
N ALA A 89 -0.62 -5.64 6.50
CA ALA A 89 0.28 -5.41 7.63
C ALA A 89 0.80 -3.98 7.64
N VAL A 90 1.32 -3.48 6.51
CA VAL A 90 1.78 -2.08 6.38
C VAL A 90 0.65 -1.09 6.63
N ALA A 91 -0.55 -1.36 6.12
CA ALA A 91 -1.71 -0.51 6.39
C ALA A 91 -2.08 -0.50 7.88
N GLN A 92 -1.94 -1.63 8.57
CA GLN A 92 -2.20 -1.72 10.00
C GLN A 92 -1.10 -1.02 10.82
N GLU A 93 0.17 -1.13 10.43
CA GLU A 93 1.29 -0.42 11.06
C GLU A 93 1.06 1.09 11.01
N LYS A 94 0.72 1.64 9.84
CA LYS A 94 0.38 3.07 9.71
C LYS A 94 -0.80 3.47 10.60
N LYS A 95 -1.83 2.63 10.72
CA LYS A 95 -2.96 2.88 11.63
C LYS A 95 -2.52 2.87 13.09
N ASN A 96 -1.64 1.94 13.47
CA ASN A 96 -1.11 1.86 14.81
C ASN A 96 -0.29 3.11 15.13
N GLU A 97 0.56 3.60 14.22
CA GLU A 97 1.32 4.85 14.38
C GLU A 97 0.42 6.08 14.57
N VAL A 98 -0.73 6.13 13.88
CA VAL A 98 -1.75 7.16 14.10
C VAL A 98 -2.38 7.03 15.49
N MET A 99 -2.73 5.81 15.92
CA MET A 99 -3.29 5.56 17.25
C MET A 99 -2.29 5.86 18.38
N GLU A 100 -1.01 5.62 18.15
CA GLU A 100 0.11 5.92 19.06
C GLU A 100 0.57 7.38 19.00
N GLN A 101 -0.11 8.22 18.20
CA GLN A 101 0.16 9.66 18.04
C GLN A 101 1.56 9.97 17.49
N GLN A 102 2.20 9.01 16.81
CA GLN A 102 3.49 9.20 16.14
C GLN A 102 3.32 9.73 14.71
N LEU A 103 2.16 9.50 14.10
CA LEU A 103 1.82 9.94 12.74
C LEU A 103 0.50 10.72 12.77
N ILE A 104 0.49 11.94 12.21
CA ILE A 104 -0.73 12.74 12.07
C ILE A 104 -1.10 12.82 10.59
N PRO A 105 -2.28 12.30 10.17
CA PRO A 105 -2.77 12.49 8.81
C PRO A 105 -2.97 13.98 8.50
N VAL A 106 -2.69 14.39 7.27
CA VAL A 106 -2.81 15.79 6.84
C VAL A 106 -4.22 16.31 7.08
N GLU A 107 -5.25 15.49 6.85
CA GLU A 107 -6.65 15.84 7.07
C GLU A 107 -6.94 16.20 8.53
N VAL A 108 -6.29 15.49 9.47
CA VAL A 108 -6.41 15.78 10.90
C VAL A 108 -5.73 17.10 11.24
N ALA A 109 -4.53 17.35 10.69
CA ALA A 109 -3.82 18.62 10.90
C ALA A 109 -4.63 19.81 10.34
N THR A 110 -5.18 19.69 9.13
CA THR A 110 -6.07 20.68 8.52
C THR A 110 -7.28 20.94 9.40
N PHE A 111 -7.98 19.88 9.85
CA PHE A 111 -9.14 20.01 10.74
C PHE A 111 -8.80 20.74 12.06
N VAL A 112 -7.67 20.39 12.69
CA VAL A 112 -7.21 21.04 13.92
C VAL A 112 -6.91 22.51 13.67
N LEU A 113 -6.26 22.86 12.56
CA LEU A 113 -5.99 24.25 12.18
C LEU A 113 -7.28 25.04 11.96
N SER A 114 -8.27 24.50 11.24
CA SER A 114 -9.57 25.15 11.05
C SER A 114 -10.27 25.40 12.39
N LYS A 115 -10.16 24.45 13.34
CA LYS A 115 -10.72 24.61 14.71
C LYS A 115 -10.01 25.70 15.51
N VAL A 116 -8.69 25.74 15.47
CA VAL A 116 -7.90 26.79 16.13
C VAL A 116 -8.24 28.17 15.53
N ALA A 117 -8.28 28.28 14.21
CA ALA A 117 -8.66 29.51 13.52
C ALA A 117 -10.07 29.98 13.91
N SER A 118 -11.04 29.06 13.94
CA SER A 118 -12.41 29.35 14.38
C SER A 118 -12.46 29.84 15.82
N HIS A 119 -11.69 29.22 16.73
CA HIS A 119 -11.64 29.64 18.12
C HIS A 119 -11.04 31.04 18.29
N ILE A 120 -9.95 31.34 17.56
CA ILE A 120 -9.34 32.69 17.53
C ILE A 120 -10.36 33.71 16.99
N ALA A 121 -11.05 33.40 15.89
CA ALA A 121 -12.07 34.26 15.31
C ALA A 121 -13.18 34.61 16.32
N SER A 122 -13.66 33.63 17.08
CA SER A 122 -14.66 33.87 18.14
C SER A 122 -14.13 34.77 19.26
N VAL A 123 -12.86 34.62 19.66
CA VAL A 123 -12.26 35.49 20.69
C VAL A 123 -12.17 36.93 20.17
N LEU A 124 -11.70 37.12 18.94
CA LEU A 124 -11.57 38.44 18.31
C LEU A 124 -12.91 39.19 18.24
N GLU A 125 -14.00 38.49 17.92
CA GLU A 125 -15.35 39.08 17.83
C GLU A 125 -15.84 39.66 19.17
N THR A 126 -15.33 39.16 20.31
CA THR A 126 -15.69 39.70 21.63
C THR A 126 -14.95 40.99 21.99
N ILE A 127 -13.87 41.33 21.28
CA ILE A 127 -12.98 42.44 21.64
C ILE A 127 -13.68 43.80 21.56
N PRO A 128 -14.40 44.16 20.47
CA PRO A 128 -15.07 45.46 20.37
C PRO A 128 -16.05 45.69 21.51
N GLN A 129 -16.86 44.69 21.84
CA GLN A 129 -17.83 44.80 22.93
C GLN A 129 -17.15 44.97 24.30
N LYS A 130 -16.06 44.25 24.56
CA LYS A 130 -15.28 44.40 25.80
C LYS A 130 -14.68 45.80 25.90
N LEU A 131 -14.16 46.34 24.80
CA LEU A 131 -13.59 47.68 24.79
C LEU A 131 -14.66 48.77 24.93
N ARG A 132 -15.81 48.65 24.27
CA ARG A 132 -16.95 49.58 24.46
C ARG A 132 -17.40 49.65 25.92
N ARG A 133 -17.41 48.52 26.64
CA ARG A 133 -17.75 48.49 28.07
C ARG A 133 -16.68 49.12 28.96
N LYS A 134 -15.40 49.00 28.59
CA LYS A 134 -14.28 49.55 29.37
C LYS A 134 -14.02 51.03 29.09
N HIS A 135 -14.34 51.49 27.89
CA HIS A 135 -14.06 52.84 27.40
C HIS A 135 -15.32 53.47 26.76
N PRO A 136 -16.39 53.69 27.53
CA PRO A 136 -17.62 54.30 27.02
C PRO A 136 -17.44 55.75 26.54
N GLU A 137 -16.35 56.41 26.95
CA GLU A 137 -15.98 57.78 26.56
C GLU A 137 -15.45 57.91 25.13
N MET A 138 -15.03 56.81 24.49
CA MET A 138 -14.47 56.86 23.15
C MET A 138 -15.55 57.09 22.08
N ASP A 139 -15.18 57.83 21.03
CA ASP A 139 -16.05 58.02 19.86
C ASP A 139 -16.43 56.66 19.24
N PRO A 140 -17.73 56.39 19.03
CA PRO A 140 -18.23 55.19 18.35
C PRO A 140 -17.50 54.83 17.04
N ARG A 141 -17.01 55.83 16.29
CA ARG A 141 -16.29 55.65 15.02
C ARG A 141 -15.01 54.82 15.19
N HIS A 142 -14.32 54.94 16.32
CA HIS A 142 -13.12 54.14 16.58
C HIS A 142 -13.46 52.66 16.76
N PHE A 143 -14.60 52.34 17.38
CA PHE A 143 -15.06 50.97 17.50
C PHE A 143 -15.51 50.39 16.16
N GLU A 144 -16.16 51.19 15.31
CA GLU A 144 -16.51 50.77 13.94
C GLU A 144 -15.27 50.47 13.09
N SER A 145 -14.22 51.30 13.17
CA SER A 145 -12.94 51.01 12.51
C SER A 145 -12.30 49.72 13.03
N LEU A 146 -12.31 49.50 14.35
CA LEU A 146 -11.79 48.28 14.96
C LEU A 146 -12.57 47.03 14.52
N GLU A 147 -13.91 47.11 14.47
CA GLU A 147 -14.77 46.01 14.02
C GLU A 147 -14.46 45.62 12.57
N ARG A 148 -14.16 46.60 11.69
CA ARG A 148 -13.74 46.33 10.32
C ARG A 148 -12.42 45.59 10.24
N GLU A 149 -11.39 46.03 10.97
CA GLU A 149 -10.08 45.37 10.99
C GLU A 149 -10.17 43.94 11.54
N ILE A 150 -10.97 43.73 12.59
CA ILE A 150 -11.22 42.40 13.15
C ILE A 150 -11.93 41.49 12.14
N ALA A 151 -12.89 42.02 11.37
CA ALA A 151 -13.57 41.27 10.32
C ALA A 151 -12.59 40.82 9.22
N VAL A 152 -11.65 41.69 8.81
CA VAL A 152 -10.59 41.32 7.84
C VAL A 152 -9.71 40.21 8.40
N ALA A 153 -9.23 40.34 9.64
CA ALA A 153 -8.41 39.33 10.28
C ALA A 153 -9.13 37.98 10.42
N ARG A 154 -10.42 37.98 10.75
CA ARG A 154 -11.25 36.77 10.81
C ARG A 154 -11.38 36.07 9.48
N ASN A 155 -11.65 36.82 8.42
CA ASN A 155 -11.82 36.25 7.09
C ASN A 155 -10.52 35.62 6.59
N LEU A 156 -9.38 36.25 6.88
CA LEU A 156 -8.07 35.68 6.61
C LEU A 156 -7.83 34.40 7.42
N ALA A 157 -8.15 34.42 8.72
CA ALA A 157 -7.99 33.25 9.59
C ALA A 157 -8.85 32.06 9.12
N ALA A 158 -10.07 32.33 8.62
CA ALA A 158 -11.00 31.31 8.18
C ALA A 158 -10.53 30.47 6.99
N GLY A 159 -9.56 30.95 6.20
CA GLY A 159 -8.98 30.22 5.06
C GLY A 159 -7.54 29.76 5.28
N VAL A 160 -7.04 29.75 6.53
CA VAL A 160 -5.67 29.31 6.83
C VAL A 160 -5.47 27.82 6.55
N ASP A 161 -6.52 27.03 6.72
CA ASP A 161 -6.53 25.59 6.47
C ASP A 161 -6.36 25.24 4.99
N GLU A 162 -6.84 26.09 4.08
CA GLU A 162 -6.62 25.94 2.64
C GLU A 162 -5.14 26.06 2.24
N LYS A 163 -4.31 26.71 3.07
CA LYS A 163 -2.87 26.90 2.83
C LYS A 163 -1.99 25.75 3.31
N VAL A 164 -2.56 24.75 3.98
CA VAL A 164 -1.81 23.60 4.51
C VAL A 164 -0.96 22.90 3.43
N PRO A 165 -1.46 22.65 2.20
CA PRO A 165 -0.64 22.04 1.14
C PRO A 165 0.61 22.88 0.82
N GLU A 166 0.44 24.20 0.64
CA GLU A 166 1.54 25.11 0.34
C GLU A 166 2.60 25.11 1.46
N PHE A 167 2.16 25.12 2.72
CA PHE A 167 3.08 25.08 3.87
C PHE A 167 3.83 23.76 3.99
N LEU A 168 3.19 22.65 3.62
CA LEU A 168 3.83 21.34 3.58
C LEU A 168 4.88 21.28 2.46
N ASP A 169 4.55 21.77 1.27
CA ASP A 169 5.48 21.84 0.15
C ASP A 169 6.73 22.68 0.51
N GLU A 170 6.54 23.86 1.11
CA GLU A 170 7.64 24.71 1.59
C GLU A 170 8.50 23.99 2.65
N TYR A 171 7.88 23.27 3.58
CA TYR A 171 8.59 22.51 4.60
C TYR A 171 9.44 21.39 3.97
N PHE A 172 8.88 20.63 3.02
CA PHE A 172 9.59 19.55 2.36
C PHE A 172 10.76 20.10 1.52
N GLU A 173 10.57 21.17 0.74
CA GLU A 173 11.65 21.78 -0.04
C GLU A 173 12.81 22.25 0.84
N LYS A 174 12.52 22.70 2.07
CA LYS A 174 13.52 23.30 2.95
C LYS A 174 14.25 22.30 3.85
N TYR A 175 13.62 21.19 4.22
CA TYR A 175 14.11 20.33 5.29
C TYR A 175 14.22 18.84 4.94
N VAL A 176 13.76 18.41 3.76
CA VAL A 176 13.84 17.01 3.31
C VAL A 176 14.62 16.93 2.00
#